data_AF-A0A397UUH0-F1
#
_entry.id   AF-A0A397UUH0-F1
#
_cell.length_a   1.000
_cell.length_b   1.000
_cell.length_c   1.000
_cell.angle_alpha   90.00
_cell.angle_beta   90.00
_cell.angle_gamma   90.00
#
_symmetry.space_group_name_H-M   'P 1'
#
loop_
_entity.id
_entity.type
_entity.pdbx_description
1 polymer ?
#
loop_
_entity_poly.entity_id
_entity_poly.type
_entity_poly.pdbx_seq_one_letter_code
_entity_poly.pdbx_strand_id
1 'polypeptide(L)'
;MPPFSFNPNRLKIHLKLAVNRLKLAQQKKNVLNKQARKDIAALLENSKEESAKIRVEGIIREDYYIEALEMLELYCELLLARFGLLEQMKQCDPSISEAVNTLIYAAPRSEIKELSLVRDQLIAKFGKEFALNAIENNNNCVNEKLIYKLVFSAADPYLVNSYLEEIARSYNVDWKLDPSLKESLLGVSLYYPFM
;
A
#
# COMPACT_ATOMS: atom_id res chain seq x y z
N MET A 1 -6.22 -37.52 -6.01
CA MET A 1 -6.67 -36.29 -6.70
C MET A 1 -5.68 -35.19 -6.38
N PRO A 2 -5.18 -34.40 -7.35
CA PRO A 2 -4.26 -33.33 -7.02
C PRO A 2 -5.00 -32.24 -6.21
N PRO A 3 -4.45 -31.76 -5.09
CA PRO A 3 -5.21 -31.01 -4.07
C PRO A 3 -5.59 -29.56 -4.43
N PHE A 4 -5.25 -29.07 -5.63
CA PHE A 4 -5.47 -27.68 -6.03
C PHE A 4 -5.97 -27.59 -7.48
N SER A 5 -7.21 -28.02 -7.75
CA SER A 5 -7.86 -27.74 -9.03
C SER A 5 -8.42 -26.31 -9.04
N PHE A 6 -8.19 -25.60 -10.15
CA PHE A 6 -8.81 -24.30 -10.40
C PHE A 6 -10.33 -24.44 -10.46
N ASN A 7 -11.04 -23.62 -9.70
CA ASN A 7 -12.50 -23.56 -9.74
C ASN A 7 -12.95 -22.10 -9.97
N PRO A 8 -13.53 -21.78 -11.14
CA PRO A 8 -13.89 -20.41 -11.50
C PRO A 8 -14.96 -19.83 -10.56
N ASN A 9 -15.97 -20.61 -10.17
CA ASN A 9 -17.01 -20.16 -9.25
C ASN A 9 -16.42 -19.80 -7.88
N ARG A 10 -15.47 -20.61 -7.40
CA ARG A 10 -14.76 -20.37 -6.14
C ARG A 10 -13.90 -19.11 -6.22
N LEU A 11 -13.14 -18.92 -7.30
CA LEU A 11 -12.36 -17.70 -7.52
C LEU A 11 -13.26 -16.46 -7.54
N LYS A 12 -14.38 -16.50 -8.26
CA LYS A 12 -15.33 -15.38 -8.35
C LYS A 12 -15.91 -15.00 -6.99
N ILE A 13 -16.27 -15.99 -6.15
CA ILE A 13 -16.75 -15.74 -4.78
C ILE A 13 -15.64 -15.10 -3.94
N HIS A 14 -14.43 -15.65 -3.98
CA HIS A 14 -13.31 -15.12 -3.19
C HIS A 14 -12.90 -13.71 -3.60
N LEU A 15 -12.94 -13.39 -4.90
CA LEU A 15 -12.71 -12.02 -5.37
C LEU A 15 -13.75 -11.04 -4.80
N LYS A 16 -15.04 -11.40 -4.80
CA LYS A 16 -16.10 -10.56 -4.20
C LYS A 16 -15.90 -10.37 -2.70
N LEU A 17 -15.53 -11.44 -1.99
CA LEU A 17 -15.24 -11.37 -0.56
C LEU A 17 -13.99 -10.52 -0.28
N ALA A 18 -12.95 -10.64 -1.12
CA ALA A 18 -11.75 -9.83 -1.03
C ALA A 18 -12.05 -8.34 -1.20
N VAL A 19 -12.83 -7.95 -2.21
CA VAL A 19 -13.27 -6.55 -2.40
C VAL A 19 -13.97 -6.01 -1.16
N ASN A 20 -14.95 -6.75 -0.61
CA ASN A 20 -15.66 -6.32 0.59
C ASN A 20 -14.73 -6.23 1.81
N ARG A 21 -13.81 -7.18 1.98
CA ARG A 21 -12.86 -7.16 3.10
C ARG A 21 -11.87 -5.99 2.97
N LEU A 22 -11.39 -5.71 1.76
CA LEU A 22 -10.49 -4.60 1.47
C LEU A 22 -11.15 -3.26 1.83
N LYS A 23 -12.40 -3.03 1.37
CA LYS A 23 -13.20 -1.85 1.73
C LYS A 23 -13.31 -1.66 3.25
N LEU A 24 -13.66 -2.73 3.98
CA LEU A 24 -13.77 -2.68 5.43
C LEU A 24 -12.42 -2.40 6.13
N ALA A 25 -11.34 -3.00 5.62
CA ALA A 25 -10.00 -2.80 6.17
C ALA A 25 -9.52 -1.35 5.97
N GLN A 26 -9.71 -0.79 4.77
CA GLN A 26 -9.42 0.61 4.45
C GLN A 26 -10.23 1.55 5.35
N GLN A 27 -11.55 1.35 5.48
CA GLN A 27 -12.40 2.19 6.33
C GLN A 27 -11.94 2.16 7.80
N LYS A 28 -11.68 0.96 8.34
CA LYS A 28 -11.19 0.81 9.71
C LYS A 28 -9.84 1.51 9.91
N LYS A 29 -8.89 1.31 9.01
CA LYS A 29 -7.56 1.94 9.10
C LYS A 29 -7.63 3.45 8.94
N ASN A 30 -8.46 3.99 8.05
CA ASN A 30 -8.69 5.43 7.90
C ASN A 30 -9.21 6.08 9.20
N VAL A 31 -10.16 5.43 9.89
CA VAL A 31 -10.66 5.94 11.19
C VAL A 31 -9.54 5.95 12.24
N LEU A 32 -8.76 4.88 12.33
CA LEU A 32 -7.63 4.81 13.26
C LEU A 32 -6.56 5.86 12.92
N ASN A 33 -6.26 6.06 11.64
CA ASN A 33 -5.23 7.01 11.22
C ASN A 33 -5.67 8.45 11.49
N LYS A 34 -6.96 8.77 11.29
CA LYS A 34 -7.52 10.07 11.66
C LYS A 34 -7.40 10.35 13.16
N GLN A 35 -7.67 9.35 14.00
CA GLN A 35 -7.48 9.47 15.45
C GLN A 35 -6.00 9.67 15.81
N ALA A 36 -5.10 8.89 15.21
CA ALA A 36 -3.66 9.02 15.44
C ALA A 36 -3.14 10.42 15.06
N ARG A 37 -3.62 11.01 13.96
CA ARG A 37 -3.27 12.39 13.56
C ARG A 37 -3.70 13.41 14.63
N LYS A 38 -4.86 13.20 15.27
CA LYS A 38 -5.32 14.05 16.38
C LYS A 38 -4.42 13.90 17.62
N ASP A 39 -4.01 12.68 17.92
CA ASP A 39 -3.09 12.41 19.05
C ASP A 39 -1.71 13.05 18.80
N ILE A 40 -1.24 13.09 17.55
CA ILE A 40 -0.01 13.81 17.17
C ILE A 40 -0.17 15.32 17.36
N ALA A 41 -1.30 15.90 16.94
CA ALA A 41 -1.55 17.33 17.17
C ALA A 41 -1.47 17.68 18.66
N ALA A 42 -2.07 16.85 19.54
CA ALA A 42 -1.96 17.03 20.99
C ALA A 42 -0.52 16.87 21.52
N LEU A 43 0.32 16.03 20.90
CA LEU A 43 1.74 15.93 21.27
C LEU A 43 2.54 17.16 20.86
N LEU A 44 2.23 17.74 19.70
CA LEU A 44 2.85 18.98 19.23
C LEU A 44 2.48 20.17 20.13
N GLU A 45 1.22 20.27 20.57
CA GLU A 45 0.78 21.29 21.55
C GLU A 45 1.56 21.20 22.88
N ASN A 46 1.90 19.99 23.30
CA ASN A 46 2.67 19.74 24.53
C ASN A 46 4.20 19.81 24.32
N SER A 47 4.67 20.32 23.16
CA SER A 47 6.08 20.43 22.79
C SER A 47 6.86 19.10 22.83
N LYS A 48 6.19 17.96 22.63
CA LYS A 48 6.80 16.61 22.61
C LYS A 48 7.16 16.18 21.18
N GLU A 49 8.02 16.96 20.53
CA GLU A 49 8.32 16.81 19.10
C GLU A 49 8.92 15.45 18.72
N GLU A 50 9.88 14.95 19.50
CA GLU A 50 10.52 13.66 19.24
C GLU A 50 9.49 12.51 19.28
N SER A 51 8.52 12.58 20.20
CA SER A 51 7.42 11.61 20.26
C SER A 51 6.42 11.77 19.09
N ALA A 52 6.26 12.97 18.56
CA ALA A 52 5.43 13.25 17.40
C ALA A 52 6.08 12.72 16.10
N LYS A 53 7.40 12.91 15.92
CA LYS A 53 8.17 12.38 14.78
C LYS A 53 8.10 10.85 14.70
N ILE A 54 8.33 10.15 15.80
CA ILE A 54 8.24 8.68 15.83
C ILE A 54 6.81 8.22 15.48
N ARG A 55 5.78 8.91 15.99
CA ARG A 55 4.38 8.54 15.69
C ARG A 55 3.97 8.85 14.26
N VAL A 56 4.47 9.93 13.66
CA VAL A 56 4.08 10.31 12.29
C VAL A 56 4.65 9.35 11.25
N GLU A 57 5.83 8.77 11.47
CA GLU A 57 6.36 7.70 10.62
C GLU A 57 5.39 6.50 10.56
N GLY A 58 4.75 6.17 11.68
CA GLY A 58 3.70 5.16 11.73
C GLY A 58 2.47 5.53 10.90
N ILE A 59 2.06 6.80 10.92
CA ILE A 59 0.93 7.31 10.12
C ILE A 59 1.24 7.24 8.62
N ILE A 60 2.44 7.67 8.22
CA ILE A 60 2.90 7.62 6.83
C ILE A 60 2.90 6.18 6.32
N ARG A 61 3.41 5.24 7.13
CA ARG A 61 3.38 3.80 6.80
C ARG A 61 1.95 3.30 6.58
N GLU A 62 1.06 3.68 7.48
CA GLU A 62 -0.34 3.27 7.42
C GLU A 62 -1.07 3.87 6.22
N ASP A 63 -0.79 5.11 5.84
CA ASP A 63 -1.36 5.73 4.63
C ASP A 63 -0.88 5.03 3.36
N TYR A 64 0.42 4.73 3.25
CA TYR A 64 0.92 3.93 2.12
C TYR A 64 0.27 2.55 2.06
N TYR A 65 0.03 1.92 3.22
CA TYR A 65 -0.66 0.64 3.27
C TYR A 65 -2.12 0.75 2.84
N ILE A 66 -2.85 1.79 3.26
CA ILE A 66 -4.23 2.04 2.83
C ILE A 66 -4.29 2.23 1.31
N GLU A 67 -3.41 3.06 0.74
CA GLU A 67 -3.30 3.25 -0.71
C GLU A 67 -2.98 1.93 -1.44
N ALA A 68 -2.14 1.07 -0.86
CA ALA A 68 -1.90 -0.26 -1.41
C ALA A 68 -3.16 -1.14 -1.39
N LEU A 69 -3.96 -1.09 -0.32
CA LEU A 69 -5.24 -1.82 -0.24
C LEU A 69 -6.26 -1.30 -1.28
N GLU A 70 -6.29 0.00 -1.55
CA GLU A 70 -7.14 0.61 -2.59
C GLU A 70 -6.75 0.12 -3.99
N MET A 71 -5.44 0.06 -4.28
CA MET A 71 -4.97 -0.52 -5.54
C MET A 71 -5.34 -2.01 -5.68
N LEU A 72 -5.22 -2.79 -4.59
CA LEU A 72 -5.61 -4.20 -4.60
C LEU A 72 -7.11 -4.40 -4.82
N GLU A 73 -7.93 -3.52 -4.27
CA GLU A 73 -9.37 -3.51 -4.50
C GLU A 73 -9.69 -3.28 -5.97
N LEU A 74 -9.10 -2.24 -6.58
CA LEU A 74 -9.28 -1.93 -7.99
C LEU A 74 -8.89 -3.12 -8.89
N TYR A 75 -7.79 -3.80 -8.59
CA TYR A 75 -7.39 -4.99 -9.34
C TYR A 75 -8.35 -6.16 -9.15
N CYS A 76 -8.88 -6.37 -7.94
CA CYS A 76 -9.91 -7.39 -7.72
C CYS A 76 -11.20 -7.08 -8.51
N GLU A 77 -11.61 -5.81 -8.56
CA GLU A 77 -12.77 -5.36 -9.35
C GLU A 77 -12.52 -5.51 -10.86
N LEU A 78 -11.32 -5.18 -11.34
CA LEU A 78 -10.92 -5.38 -12.74
C LEU A 78 -11.00 -6.87 -13.14
N LEU A 79 -10.49 -7.78 -12.31
CA LEU A 79 -10.59 -9.22 -12.56
C LEU A 79 -12.03 -9.73 -12.53
N LEU A 80 -12.89 -9.17 -11.68
CA LEU A 80 -14.32 -9.48 -11.67
C LEU A 80 -15.04 -8.98 -12.93
N ALA A 81 -14.70 -7.78 -13.40
CA ALA A 81 -15.28 -7.20 -14.61
C ALA A 81 -14.87 -7.99 -15.86
N ARG A 82 -13.63 -8.49 -15.90
CA ARG A 82 -13.08 -9.28 -17.01
C ARG A 82 -13.00 -10.78 -16.70
N PHE A 83 -13.90 -11.28 -15.86
CA PHE A 83 -13.84 -12.67 -15.37
C PHE A 83 -13.90 -13.72 -16.49
N GLY A 84 -14.57 -13.42 -17.60
CA GLY A 84 -14.63 -14.30 -18.77
C GLY A 84 -13.24 -14.65 -19.33
N LEU A 85 -12.27 -13.74 -19.25
CA LEU A 85 -10.88 -14.00 -19.67
C LEU A 85 -10.18 -15.01 -18.75
N LEU A 86 -10.43 -14.95 -17.44
CA LEU A 86 -9.90 -15.91 -16.46
C LEU A 86 -10.50 -17.31 -16.64
N GLU A 87 -11.76 -17.39 -17.06
CA GLU A 87 -12.47 -18.66 -17.26
C GLU A 87 -12.04 -19.33 -18.57
N GLN A 88 -12.10 -18.59 -19.68
CA GLN A 88 -11.98 -19.13 -21.04
C GLN A 88 -10.52 -19.28 -21.50
N MET A 89 -9.63 -18.37 -21.11
CA MET A 89 -8.25 -18.39 -21.60
C MET A 89 -7.41 -19.37 -20.78
N LYS A 90 -6.53 -20.11 -21.47
CA LYS A 90 -5.52 -20.97 -20.82
C LYS A 90 -4.30 -20.18 -20.35
N GLN A 91 -3.93 -19.14 -21.10
CA GLN A 91 -2.83 -18.24 -20.78
C GLN A 91 -3.38 -16.92 -20.20
N CYS A 92 -2.54 -16.21 -19.44
CA CYS A 92 -2.92 -14.93 -18.88
C CYS A 92 -2.94 -13.86 -19.98
N ASP A 93 -4.11 -13.24 -20.19
CA ASP A 93 -4.25 -12.18 -21.18
C ASP A 93 -3.49 -10.92 -20.73
N PRO A 94 -2.76 -10.23 -21.63
CA PRO A 94 -1.99 -9.03 -21.28
C PRO A 94 -2.80 -7.96 -20.56
N SER A 95 -4.10 -7.85 -20.86
CA SER A 95 -4.97 -6.82 -20.26
C SER A 95 -5.36 -7.08 -18.80
N ILE A 96 -5.17 -8.31 -18.30
CA ILE A 96 -5.37 -8.66 -16.88
C ILE A 96 -4.08 -9.13 -16.21
N SER A 97 -3.00 -9.31 -16.97
CA SER A 97 -1.73 -9.84 -16.50
C SER A 97 -1.15 -9.05 -15.33
N GLU A 98 -1.12 -7.71 -15.45
CA GLU A 98 -0.64 -6.85 -14.36
C GLU A 98 -1.43 -7.07 -13.06
N ALA A 99 -2.77 -7.14 -13.15
CA ALA A 99 -3.64 -7.35 -11.99
C ALA A 99 -3.41 -8.72 -11.35
N VAL A 100 -3.28 -9.78 -12.17
CA VAL A 100 -3.01 -11.14 -11.69
C VAL A 100 -1.65 -11.22 -10.99
N ASN A 101 -0.59 -10.72 -11.63
CA ASN A 101 0.76 -10.72 -11.06
C ASN A 101 0.82 -9.93 -9.75
N THR A 102 0.20 -8.74 -9.76
CA THR A 102 0.16 -7.86 -8.59
C THR A 102 -0.57 -8.48 -7.41
N LEU A 103 -1.71 -9.15 -7.65
CA LEU A 103 -2.45 -9.85 -6.59
C LEU A 103 -1.67 -11.06 -6.04
N ILE A 104 -0.98 -11.82 -6.90
CA ILE A 104 -0.12 -12.93 -6.47
C ILE A 104 1.03 -12.42 -5.58
N TYR A 105 1.67 -11.33 -5.99
CA TYR A 105 2.76 -10.70 -5.25
C TYR A 105 2.30 -10.13 -3.89
N ALA A 106 1.14 -9.48 -3.86
CA ALA A 106 0.65 -8.79 -2.66
C ALA A 106 0.00 -9.73 -1.64
N ALA A 107 -0.61 -10.83 -2.08
CA ALA A 107 -1.33 -11.77 -1.20
C ALA A 107 -0.54 -12.24 0.04
N PRO A 108 0.74 -12.65 -0.02
CA PRO A 108 1.51 -13.00 1.19
C PRO A 108 1.91 -11.80 2.06
N ARG A 109 1.87 -10.58 1.52
CA ARG A 109 2.28 -9.34 2.18
C ARG A 109 1.10 -8.56 2.75
N SER A 110 -0.13 -9.01 2.48
CA SER A 110 -1.37 -8.41 2.94
C SER A 110 -1.97 -9.21 4.11
N GLU A 111 -2.64 -8.52 5.03
CA GLU A 111 -3.36 -9.16 6.15
C GLU A 111 -4.70 -9.78 5.72
N ILE A 112 -5.06 -9.66 4.44
CA ILE A 112 -6.36 -10.06 3.88
C ILE A 112 -6.33 -11.54 3.49
N LYS A 113 -6.96 -12.39 4.30
CA LYS A 113 -7.00 -13.85 4.12
C LYS A 113 -7.63 -14.25 2.78
N GLU A 114 -8.63 -13.50 2.32
CA GLU A 114 -9.32 -13.75 1.06
C GLU A 114 -8.38 -13.61 -0.15
N LEU A 115 -7.38 -12.72 -0.09
CA LEU A 115 -6.37 -12.58 -1.15
C LEU A 115 -5.45 -13.81 -1.25
N SER A 116 -5.17 -14.49 -0.14
CA SER A 116 -4.41 -15.75 -0.17
C SER A 116 -5.18 -16.84 -0.93
N LEU A 117 -6.50 -16.91 -0.74
CA LEU A 117 -7.36 -17.87 -1.46
C LEU A 117 -7.47 -17.52 -2.95
N VAL A 118 -7.54 -16.23 -3.29
CA VAL A 118 -7.50 -15.75 -4.68
C VAL A 118 -6.17 -16.15 -5.32
N ARG A 119 -5.04 -15.89 -4.66
CA ARG A 119 -3.71 -16.29 -5.12
C ARG A 119 -3.66 -17.79 -5.41
N ASP A 120 -4.08 -18.63 -4.47
CA ASP A 120 -3.99 -20.09 -4.64
C ASP A 120 -4.79 -20.58 -5.87
N GLN A 121 -5.93 -19.94 -6.17
CA GLN A 121 -6.70 -20.21 -7.39
C GLN A 121 -5.98 -19.70 -8.67
N LEU A 122 -5.35 -18.53 -8.63
CA LEU A 122 -4.58 -17.99 -9.75
C LEU A 122 -3.34 -18.84 -10.05
N ILE A 123 -2.65 -19.34 -9.02
CA ILE A 123 -1.53 -20.29 -9.15
C ILE A 123 -2.01 -21.62 -9.75
N ALA A 124 -3.16 -22.13 -9.30
CA ALA A 124 -3.76 -23.34 -9.88
C ALA A 124 -4.15 -23.16 -11.36
N LYS A 125 -4.50 -21.94 -11.78
CA LYS A 125 -4.87 -21.61 -13.16
C LYS A 125 -3.67 -21.45 -14.09
N PHE A 126 -2.69 -20.63 -13.70
CA PHE A 126 -1.58 -20.22 -14.57
C PHE A 126 -0.28 -20.98 -14.31
N GLY A 127 -0.23 -21.80 -13.26
CA GLY A 127 0.92 -22.61 -12.91
C GLY A 127 1.88 -21.93 -11.92
N LYS A 128 2.75 -22.74 -11.33
CA LYS A 128 3.69 -22.30 -10.30
C LYS A 128 4.81 -21.41 -10.84
N GLU A 129 5.29 -21.67 -12.07
CA GLU A 129 6.34 -20.85 -12.69
C GLU A 129 5.87 -19.41 -12.93
N PHE A 130 4.63 -19.23 -13.40
CA PHE A 130 4.02 -17.91 -13.52
C PHE A 130 3.97 -17.19 -12.17
N ALA A 131 3.58 -17.91 -11.12
CA ALA A 131 3.51 -17.36 -9.77
C ALA A 131 4.87 -16.96 -9.22
N LEU A 132 5.91 -17.76 -9.45
CA LEU A 132 7.28 -17.45 -9.04
C LEU A 132 7.78 -16.18 -9.74
N ASN A 133 7.55 -16.05 -11.05
CA ASN A 133 7.90 -14.83 -11.79
C ASN A 133 7.22 -13.59 -11.21
N ALA A 134 5.93 -13.70 -10.83
CA ALA A 134 5.21 -12.62 -10.17
C ALA A 134 5.79 -12.28 -8.77
N ILE A 135 6.14 -13.30 -7.98
CA ILE A 135 6.69 -13.12 -6.62
C ILE A 135 8.07 -12.47 -6.64
N GLU A 136 8.93 -12.87 -7.60
CA GLU A 136 10.26 -12.32 -7.81
C GLU A 136 10.24 -10.99 -8.57
N ASN A 137 9.07 -10.53 -9.01
CA ASN A 137 8.89 -9.37 -9.90
C ASN A 137 9.80 -9.45 -11.14
N ASN A 138 9.97 -10.65 -11.70
CA ASN A 138 10.72 -10.82 -12.93
C ASN A 138 10.00 -10.07 -14.07
N ASN A 139 10.76 -9.32 -14.87
CA ASN A 139 10.30 -8.46 -15.97
C ASN A 139 9.39 -7.27 -15.58
N ASN A 140 9.41 -6.79 -14.33
CA ASN A 140 8.55 -5.69 -13.85
C ASN A 140 7.05 -5.93 -14.14
N CYS A 141 6.62 -7.19 -13.98
CA CYS A 141 5.24 -7.60 -14.24
C CYS A 141 4.25 -7.18 -13.14
N VAL A 142 4.76 -6.67 -12.02
CA VAL A 142 3.98 -6.15 -10.89
C VAL A 142 4.00 -4.63 -10.90
N ASN A 143 2.91 -4.01 -10.48
CA ASN A 143 2.85 -2.56 -10.36
C ASN A 143 3.92 -2.02 -9.39
N GLU A 144 4.84 -1.22 -9.92
CA GLU A 144 5.98 -0.66 -9.17
C GLU A 144 5.53 0.23 -8.00
N LYS A 145 4.44 0.97 -8.16
CA LYS A 145 3.90 1.83 -7.10
C LYS A 145 3.41 0.99 -5.93
N LEU A 146 2.81 -0.17 -6.19
CA LEU A 146 2.37 -1.09 -5.16
C LEU A 146 3.55 -1.77 -4.47
N ILE A 147 4.60 -2.15 -5.21
CA ILE A 147 5.83 -2.67 -4.61
C ILE A 147 6.41 -1.64 -3.65
N TYR A 148 6.57 -0.39 -4.07
CA TYR A 148 7.10 0.67 -3.21
C TYR A 148 6.27 0.87 -1.94
N LYS A 149 4.94 0.77 -2.02
CA LYS A 149 4.05 0.91 -0.86
C LYS A 149 4.04 -0.31 0.07
N LEU A 150 4.32 -1.51 -0.45
CA LEU A 150 4.36 -2.76 0.34
C LEU A 150 5.77 -3.08 0.87
N VAL A 151 6.81 -2.71 0.13
CA VAL A 151 8.22 -2.87 0.52
C VAL A 151 8.62 -1.63 1.27
N PHE A 152 8.39 -1.68 2.58
CA PHE A 152 8.68 -0.61 3.51
C PHE A 152 10.09 0.00 3.30
N SER A 153 10.13 1.30 3.03
CA SER A 153 11.32 2.13 3.12
C SER A 153 11.13 3.13 4.26
N ALA A 154 12.20 3.44 5.00
CA ALA A 154 12.16 4.50 6.00
C ALA A 154 11.66 5.80 5.34
N ALA A 155 10.72 6.48 6.00
CA ALA A 155 10.19 7.74 5.49
C ALA A 155 11.32 8.78 5.50
N ASP A 156 11.43 9.53 4.39
CA ASP A 156 12.38 10.63 4.30
C ASP A 156 12.08 11.64 5.43
N PRO A 157 13.09 12.13 6.18
CA PRO A 157 12.88 13.15 7.21
C PRO A 157 12.12 14.39 6.69
N TYR A 158 12.26 14.74 5.42
CA TYR A 158 11.45 15.76 4.76
C TYR A 158 9.96 15.41 4.75
N LEU A 159 9.61 14.18 4.39
CA LEU A 159 8.22 13.69 4.37
C LEU A 159 7.62 13.67 5.78
N VAL A 160 8.39 13.22 6.77
CA VAL A 160 8.02 13.25 8.20
C VAL A 160 7.67 14.66 8.64
N ASN A 161 8.53 15.63 8.33
CA ASN A 161 8.33 17.03 8.71
C ASN A 161 7.14 17.67 7.96
N SER A 162 6.97 17.37 6.67
CA SER A 162 5.83 17.83 5.89
C SER A 162 4.51 17.33 6.48
N TYR A 163 4.45 16.07 6.91
CA TYR A 163 3.26 15.52 7.57
C TYR A 163 2.99 16.20 8.92
N LEU A 164 4.01 16.48 9.73
CA LEU A 164 3.84 17.21 10.99
C LEU A 164 3.30 18.62 10.76
N GLU A 165 3.81 19.33 9.74
CA GLU A 165 3.32 20.67 9.38
C GLU A 165 1.86 20.64 8.93
N GLU A 166 1.49 19.66 8.09
CA GLU A 166 0.09 19.49 7.65
C GLU A 166 -0.84 19.14 8.81
N ILE A 167 -0.42 18.27 9.73
CA ILE A 167 -1.19 17.91 10.92
C ILE A 167 -1.35 19.14 11.82
N ALA A 168 -0.27 19.86 12.12
CA ALA A 168 -0.32 21.06 12.94
C ALA A 168 -1.28 22.11 12.34
N ARG A 169 -1.18 22.34 11.02
CA ARG A 169 -2.08 23.25 10.29
C ARG A 169 -3.54 22.79 10.33
N SER A 170 -3.80 21.49 10.14
CA SER A 170 -5.16 20.92 10.13
C SER A 170 -5.86 21.03 11.49
N TYR A 171 -5.09 21.02 12.58
CA TYR A 171 -5.61 21.10 13.95
C TYR A 171 -5.37 22.48 14.62
N ASN A 172 -4.90 23.49 13.87
CA ASN A 172 -4.57 24.83 14.36
C ASN A 172 -3.56 24.88 15.53
N VAL A 173 -2.58 23.98 15.49
CA VAL A 173 -1.46 23.97 16.45
C VAL A 173 -0.36 24.91 15.94
N ASP A 174 0.11 25.83 16.78
CA ASP A 174 1.24 26.71 16.46
C ASP A 174 2.55 25.93 16.56
N TRP A 175 2.81 25.12 15.53
CA TRP A 175 4.04 24.37 15.37
C TRP A 175 4.69 24.71 14.03
N LYS A 176 5.98 25.00 14.05
CA LYS A 176 6.78 25.27 12.86
C LYS A 176 8.04 24.45 12.91
N LEU A 177 8.37 23.86 11.76
CA LEU A 177 9.66 23.20 11.57
C LEU A 177 10.79 24.21 11.76
N ASP A 178 11.83 23.81 12.49
CA ASP A 178 13.05 24.60 12.62
C ASP A 178 13.64 24.91 11.23
N PRO A 179 13.81 26.20 10.87
CA PRO A 179 14.35 26.61 9.57
C PRO A 179 15.71 25.98 9.24
N SER A 180 16.55 25.72 10.25
CA SER A 180 17.89 25.14 10.07
C SER A 180 17.84 23.68 9.61
N LEU A 181 16.85 22.91 10.08
CA LEU A 181 16.59 21.55 9.63
C LEU A 181 15.97 21.54 8.22
N LYS A 182 15.16 22.55 7.89
CA LYS A 182 14.55 22.71 6.55
C LYS A 182 15.61 22.96 5.46
N GLU A 183 16.62 23.78 5.74
CA GLU A 183 17.72 24.09 4.81
C GLU A 183 18.65 22.89 4.57
N SER A 184 18.96 22.15 5.64
CA SER A 184 19.75 20.91 5.59
C SER A 184 19.07 19.81 4.75
N LEU A 185 17.75 19.66 4.88
CA LEU A 185 16.96 18.65 4.14
C LEU A 185 16.73 19.00 2.66
N LEU A 186 16.70 20.29 2.31
CA LEU A 186 16.56 20.74 0.92
C LEU A 186 17.89 20.75 0.15
N GLY A 187 19.00 20.35 0.79
CA GLY A 187 20.32 20.34 0.16
C GLY A 187 20.80 21.73 -0.23
N VAL A 188 20.31 22.79 0.42
CA VAL A 188 20.78 24.16 0.16
C VAL A 188 22.02 24.42 1.00
N SER A 189 23.11 23.77 0.60
CA SER A 189 24.47 24.19 0.98
C SER A 189 25.17 24.70 -0.27
N LEU A 190 24.77 25.88 -0.77
CA LEU A 190 25.62 26.75 -1.58
C LEU A 190 25.14 28.20 -1.42
N TYR A 191 26.06 29.08 -1.02
CA TYR A 191 25.98 30.54 -0.82
C TYR A 191 25.72 31.09 0.58
N TYR A 192 26.71 30.90 1.46
CA TYR A 192 27.27 32.05 2.18
C TYR A 192 28.68 32.33 1.63
N PRO A 193 28.89 33.33 0.76
CA PRO A 193 30.22 33.89 0.59
C PRO A 193 30.47 34.86 1.75
N PHE A 194 31.47 34.51 2.57
CA PHE A 194 32.37 35.38 3.33
C PHE A 194 31.94 36.84 3.55
N MET A 195 31.84 37.22 4.83
CA MET A 195 32.30 38.53 5.27
C MET A 195 33.59 38.34 6.07
#